data_AF-A0A8J3P0Q6-F1
#
_entry.id   AF-A0A8J3P0Q6-F1
#
_cell.length_a   1.000
_cell.length_b   1.000
_cell.length_c   1.000
_cell.angle_alpha   90.00
_cell.angle_beta   90.00
_cell.angle_gamma   90.00
#
_symmetry.space_group_name_H-M   'P 1'
#
loop_
_entity.id
_entity.type
_entity.pdbx_description
1 polymer ?
#
loop_
_entity_poly.entity_id
_entity_poly.type
_entity_poly.pdbx_seq_one_letter_code
_entity_poly.pdbx_strand_id
1 'polypeptide(L)' 'MNVDEHIAALNAFMRADREEYIAQVRGWAECADAEGRVAASRQHWAHVDRLEAMDKPWEAKPRAA' A
#
# COMPACT_ATOMS: atom_id res chain seq x y z
N MET A 1 -8.65 -27.47 -3.87
CA MET A 1 -8.21 -26.21 -3.26
C MET A 1 -8.99 -26.05 -1.96
N ASN A 2 -8.32 -25.89 -0.82
CA ASN A 2 -8.98 -25.71 0.47
C ASN A 2 -9.19 -24.21 0.78
N VAL A 3 -10.00 -23.90 1.81
CA VAL A 3 -10.29 -22.51 2.20
C VAL A 3 -9.02 -21.73 2.56
N ASP A 4 -8.03 -22.40 3.14
CA ASP A 4 -6.76 -21.80 3.54
C ASP A 4 -5.92 -21.33 2.33
N GLU A 5 -5.90 -22.12 1.25
CA GLU A 5 -5.23 -21.75 -0.01
C GLU A 5 -5.89 -20.53 -0.67
N HIS A 6 -7.21 -20.40 -0.59
CA HIS A 6 -7.93 -19.23 -1.09
C HIS A 6 -7.64 -17.98 -0.25
N ILE A 7 -7.58 -18.10 1.08
CA ILE A 7 -7.23 -17.00 1.98
C ILE A 7 -5.79 -16.55 1.73
N ALA A 8 -4.85 -17.49 1.55
CA ALA A 8 -3.47 -17.18 1.22
C ALA A 8 -3.33 -16.44 -0.11
N ALA A 9 -4.04 -16.88 -1.16
CA ALA A 9 -4.05 -16.23 -2.46
C ALA A 9 -4.62 -14.80 -2.40
N LEU A 10 -5.73 -14.61 -1.66
CA LEU A 10 -6.32 -13.28 -1.46
C LEU A 10 -5.38 -12.35 -0.71
N ASN A 11 -4.74 -12.83 0.36
CA ASN A 11 -3.75 -12.06 1.12
C ASN A 11 -2.55 -11.66 0.26
N ALA A 12 -2.05 -12.56 -0.58
CA ALA A 12 -0.95 -12.27 -1.51
C ALA A 12 -1.37 -11.20 -2.54
N PHE A 13 -2.56 -11.31 -3.11
CA PHE A 13 -3.10 -10.33 -4.05
C PHE A 13 -3.24 -8.94 -3.41
N MET A 14 -3.90 -8.85 -2.25
CA MET A 14 -4.07 -7.57 -1.55
C MET A 14 -2.74 -6.91 -1.19
N ARG A 15 -1.75 -7.71 -0.81
CA ARG A 15 -0.40 -7.22 -0.52
C ARG A 15 0.26 -6.63 -1.77
N ALA A 16 0.24 -7.36 -2.89
CA ALA A 16 0.83 -6.91 -4.14
C ALA A 16 0.18 -5.62 -4.66
N ASP A 17 -1.15 -5.56 -4.64
CA ASP A 17 -1.93 -4.39 -5.07
C ASP A 17 -1.60 -3.15 -4.22
N ARG A 18 -1.50 -3.30 -2.89
CA ARG A 18 -1.08 -2.20 -2.01
C ARG A 18 0.34 -1.74 -2.29
N GLU A 19 1.28 -2.67 -2.46
CA GLU A 19 2.68 -2.35 -2.74
C GLU A 19 2.81 -1.60 -4.07
N GLU A 20 2.07 -2.01 -5.11
CA GLU A 20 2.00 -1.32 -6.39
C GLU A 20 1.42 0.09 -6.27
N TYR A 21 0.31 0.24 -5.53
CA TYR A 21 -0.31 1.55 -5.35
C TYR A 21 0.60 2.52 -4.58
N ILE A 22 1.28 2.08 -3.53
CA ILE A 22 2.25 2.92 -2.80
C ILE A 22 3.40 3.33 -3.72
N ALA A 23 3.92 2.42 -4.55
CA ALA A 23 4.98 2.73 -5.50
C ALA A 23 4.54 3.79 -6.52
N GLN A 24 3.30 3.70 -7.01
CA GLN A 24 2.72 4.69 -7.92
C GLN A 24 2.64 6.08 -7.27
N VAL A 25 2.13 6.17 -6.04
CA VAL A 25 2.03 7.45 -5.32
C VAL A 25 3.40 8.05 -5.02
N ARG A 26 4.39 7.21 -4.66
CA ARG A 26 5.80 7.64 -4.51
C ARG A 26 6.35 8.22 -5.80
N GLY A 27 6.10 7.56 -6.93
CA GLY A 27 6.49 8.09 -8.24
C GLY A 27 5.89 9.47 -8.54
N TRP A 28 4.64 9.72 -8.16
CA TRP A 28 4.04 11.06 -8.28
C TRP A 28 4.70 12.10 -7.37
N ALA A 29 5.07 11.70 -6.15
CA ALA A 29 5.79 12.57 -5.22
C ALA A 29 7.16 12.96 -5.78
N GLU A 30 7.93 11.98 -6.26
CA GLU A 30 9.24 12.17 -6.88
C GLU A 30 9.17 13.02 -8.15
N CYS A 31 8.18 12.80 -9.03
CA CYS A 31 7.96 13.65 -10.20
C CYS A 31 7.62 15.10 -9.79
N ALA A 32 6.76 15.27 -8.79
CA ALA A 32 6.43 16.60 -8.29
C ALA A 32 7.65 17.30 -7.66
N ASP A 33 8.51 16.58 -6.95
CA ASP A 33 9.78 17.10 -6.44
C ASP A 33 10.73 17.52 -7.56
N ALA A 34 10.91 16.67 -8.57
CA ALA A 34 11.77 16.94 -9.72
C ALA A 34 11.31 18.17 -10.52
N GLU A 35 10.01 18.43 -10.57
CA GLU A 35 9.41 19.59 -11.24
C GLU A 35 9.30 20.84 -10.33
N GLY A 36 9.72 20.75 -9.05
CA GLY A 36 9.61 21.85 -8.09
C GLY A 36 8.18 22.15 -7.63
N ARG A 37 7.24 21.23 -7.82
CA ARG A 37 5.84 21.33 -7.39
C ARG A 37 5.70 20.99 -5.90
N VAL A 38 6.29 21.81 -5.04
CA VAL A 38 6.44 21.58 -3.58
C VAL A 38 5.12 21.21 -2.89
N ALA A 39 4.03 21.92 -3.18
CA ALA A 39 2.74 21.63 -2.56
C ALA A 39 2.18 20.24 -2.94
N ALA A 40 2.32 19.86 -4.21
CA ALA A 40 1.87 18.56 -4.72
C ALA A 40 2.74 17.43 -4.16
N SER A 41 4.06 17.58 -4.19
CA SER A 41 5.00 16.62 -3.58
C SER A 41 4.65 16.37 -2.12
N ARG A 42 4.48 17.43 -1.32
CA ARG A 42 4.10 17.31 0.10
C ARG A 42 2.81 16.52 0.30
N GLN A 43 1.81 16.74 -0.56
CA GLN A 43 0.54 16.01 -0.50
C GLN A 43 0.72 14.52 -0.84
N HIS A 44 1.52 14.20 -1.84
CA HIS A 44 1.79 12.82 -2.24
C HIS A 44 2.59 12.08 -1.16
N TRP A 45 3.64 12.68 -0.60
CA TRP A 45 4.39 12.10 0.52
C TRP A 45 3.50 11.87 1.75
N ALA A 46 2.68 12.85 2.12
CA ALA A 46 1.71 12.67 3.22
C ALA A 46 0.65 11.59 2.92
N HIS A 47 0.39 11.27 1.65
CA HIS A 47 -0.48 10.15 1.27
C HIS A 47 0.25 8.81 1.40
N VAL A 48 1.51 8.73 0.97
CA VAL A 48 2.39 7.56 1.21
C VAL A 48 2.44 7.24 2.70
N ASP A 49 2.73 8.22 3.55
CA ASP A 49 2.82 8.03 5.01
C ASP A 49 1.52 7.45 5.58
N ARG A 50 0.37 7.96 5.14
CA ARG A 50 -0.95 7.45 5.55
C ARG A 50 -1.15 6.01 5.10
N LEU A 51 -0.85 5.68 3.85
CA LEU A 51 -0.98 4.33 3.33
C LEU A 51 -0.06 3.36 4.07
N GLU A 52 1.15 3.79 4.42
CA GLU A 52 2.13 2.99 5.16
C GLU A 52 1.71 2.71 6.60
N ALA A 53 1.03 3.68 7.24
CA ALA A 53 0.51 3.56 8.60
C ALA A 53 -0.81 2.78 8.72
N MET A 54 -1.54 2.56 7.62
CA MET A 54 -2.78 1.78 7.64
C MET A 54 -2.52 0.33 8.05
N ASP A 55 -3.43 -0.22 8.86
CA ASP A 55 -3.43 -1.63 9.21
C ASP A 55 -3.43 -2.51 7.96
N LYS A 56 -2.68 -3.60 8.01
CA LYS A 56 -2.52 -4.55 6.92
C LYS A 56 -3.30 -5.82 7.25
N PRO A 57 -4.49 -6.04 6.66
CA PRO A 57 -5.37 -7.13 7.05
C PRO A 57 -4.72 -8.51 6.90
N TRP A 58 -3.77 -8.67 5.98
CA TRP A 58 -3.01 -9.91 5.78
C TRP A 58 -1.91 -10.16 6.81
N GLU A 59 -1.54 -9.19 7.64
CA GLU A 59 -0.61 -9.37 8.78
C GLU A 59 -1.35 -9.71 10.08
N ALA A 60 -2.66 -9.53 10.13
CA ALA A 60 -3.47 -9.92 11.28
C ALA A 60 -3.49 -11.45 11.41
N LYS A 61 -3.13 -11.95 12.61
CA LYS A 61 -3.28 -13.39 12.89
C LYS A 61 -4.77 -13.76 12.79
N PRO A 62 -5.13 -14.86 12.12
CA PRO A 62 -6.48 -15.37 12.16
C PRO A 62 -6.90 -15.53 13.62
N ARG A 63 -8.07 -15.00 13.99
CA ARG A 63 -8.63 -15.25 15.32
C ARG A 63 -8.80 -16.75 15.45
N ALA A 64 -8.06 -17.38 16.36
CA ALA A 64 -8.25 -18.79 16.68
C ALA A 64 -9.73 -18.99 17.07
N ALA A 65 -10.38 -19.94 16.40
CA ALA A 65 -11.79 -20.28 16.62
C ALA A 65 -11.97 -21.03 17.94
#